data_AF-A0A0E3SDA4-F1
#
_entry.id   AF-A0A0E3SDA4-F1
#
_cell.length_a   1.000
_cell.length_b   1.000
_cell.length_c   1.000
_cell.angle_alpha   90.00
_cell.angle_beta   90.00
_cell.angle_gamma   90.00
#
_symmetry.space_group_name_H-M   'P 1'
#
loop_
_entity.id
_entity.type
_entity.pdbx_description
1 polymer ?
#
loop_
_entity_poly.entity_id
_entity_poly.type
_entity_poly.pdbx_seq_one_letter_code
_entity_poly.pdbx_strand_id
1 'polypeptide(L)'
;MTIGKVHFTQEKETMLMTLYARAMQSQWEDPILPDQWAEDAVRCIDYDFSKFKVGKIGAMITAIRAKNFDLLTTQYVADHPDATVLHLGCGMDSRIFRIDPPASVD
;
A
#
# COMPACT_ATOMS: atom_id res chain seq x y z
N MET A 1 -1.05 -24.64 -6.96
CA MET A 1 0.16 -24.01 -7.53
C MET A 1 0.94 -23.38 -6.40
N THR A 2 2.21 -23.73 -6.22
CA THR A 2 3.08 -23.02 -5.27
C THR A 2 3.50 -21.72 -5.93
N ILE A 3 3.03 -20.58 -5.42
CA ILE A 3 3.47 -19.26 -5.90
C ILE A 3 4.94 -19.13 -5.53
N GLY A 4 5.83 -19.01 -6.53
CA GLY A 4 7.25 -18.77 -6.30
C GLY A 4 7.47 -17.42 -5.63
N LYS A 5 8.46 -17.32 -4.73
CA LYS A 5 8.80 -16.04 -4.09
C LYS A 5 9.70 -15.19 -4.99
N VAL A 6 9.54 -13.87 -4.90
CA VAL A 6 10.36 -12.87 -5.60
C VAL A 6 11.44 -12.34 -4.66
N HIS A 7 12.70 -12.31 -5.13
CA HIS A 7 13.83 -11.82 -4.34
C HIS A 7 14.06 -10.31 -4.57
N PHE A 8 14.34 -9.58 -3.49
CA PHE A 8 14.70 -8.16 -3.52
C PHE A 8 15.95 -7.87 -2.68
N THR A 9 16.68 -6.84 -3.09
CA THR A 9 17.94 -6.35 -2.52
C THR A 9 17.75 -5.03 -1.74
N GLN A 10 18.80 -4.56 -1.06
CA GLN A 10 18.70 -3.46 -0.07
C GLN A 10 18.27 -2.11 -0.66
N GLU A 11 18.55 -1.82 -1.93
CA GLU A 11 18.18 -0.56 -2.57
C GLU A 11 16.66 -0.31 -2.63
N LYS A 12 15.85 -1.33 -2.30
CA LYS A 12 14.39 -1.24 -2.21
C LYS A 12 13.88 -1.06 -0.78
N GLU A 13 14.76 -0.87 0.20
CA GLU A 13 14.43 -0.84 1.63
C GLU A 13 13.33 0.14 2.00
N THR A 14 13.39 1.39 1.53
CA THR A 14 12.37 2.39 1.85
C THR A 14 10.98 1.94 1.37
N MET A 15 10.89 1.40 0.16
CA MET A 15 9.64 0.90 -0.41
C MET A 15 9.13 -0.31 0.38
N LEU A 16 10.00 -1.29 0.65
CA LEU A 16 9.67 -2.51 1.38
C LEU A 16 9.27 -2.24 2.84
N MET A 17 9.89 -1.26 3.50
CA MET A 17 9.51 -0.82 4.85
C MET A 17 8.07 -0.30 4.87
N THR A 18 7.70 0.55 3.90
CA THR A 18 6.33 1.09 3.84
C THR A 18 5.30 0.04 3.46
N LEU A 19 5.65 -0.90 2.58
CA LEU A 19 4.82 -2.06 2.26
C LEU A 19 4.55 -2.90 3.51
N TYR A 20 5.61 -3.24 4.24
CA TYR A 20 5.53 -4.06 5.45
C TYR A 20 4.73 -3.38 6.56
N ALA A 21 4.93 -2.07 6.76
CA ALA A 21 4.17 -1.30 7.73
C ALA A 21 2.65 -1.31 7.45
N ARG A 22 2.24 -1.24 6.18
CA ARG A 22 0.82 -1.36 5.79
C ARG A 22 0.29 -2.78 6.00
N ALA A 23 1.04 -3.79 5.59
CA ALA A 23 0.67 -5.20 5.81
C ALA A 23 0.48 -5.52 7.30
N MET A 24 1.41 -5.09 8.16
CA MET A 24 1.30 -5.26 9.61
C MET A 24 0.08 -4.56 10.19
N GLN A 25 -0.23 -3.35 9.73
CA GLN A 25 -1.39 -2.61 10.22
C GLN A 25 -2.69 -3.30 9.77
N SER A 26 -2.78 -3.69 8.49
CA SER A 26 -3.96 -4.33 7.88
C SER A 26 -4.47 -5.54 8.67
N GLN A 27 -3.57 -6.24 9.36
CA GLN A 27 -3.87 -7.42 10.18
C GLN A 27 -4.44 -7.13 11.58
N TRP A 28 -4.65 -5.86 11.94
CA TRP A 28 -5.26 -5.50 13.23
C TRP A 28 -6.75 -5.82 13.25
N GLU A 29 -7.33 -5.98 14.44
CA GLU A 29 -8.75 -6.25 14.62
C GLU A 29 -9.62 -5.16 13.97
N ASP A 30 -9.27 -3.89 14.18
CA ASP A 30 -9.89 -2.72 13.54
C ASP A 30 -8.84 -1.94 12.75
N PRO A 31 -8.58 -2.30 11.48
CA PRO A 31 -7.52 -1.69 10.72
C PRO A 31 -7.88 -0.27 10.25
N ILE A 32 -6.93 0.66 10.35
CA ILE A 32 -7.06 1.99 9.75
C ILE A 32 -7.18 1.86 8.23
N LEU A 33 -6.28 1.11 7.62
CA LEU A 33 -6.22 0.78 6.20
C LEU A 33 -6.25 -0.75 6.01
N PRO A 34 -7.38 -1.33 5.57
CA PRO A 34 -7.43 -2.72 5.14
C PRO A 34 -6.72 -2.83 3.77
N ASP A 35 -5.50 -3.36 3.76
CA ASP A 35 -4.61 -3.44 2.58
C ASP A 35 -4.17 -4.88 2.36
N GLN A 36 -5.11 -5.75 1.97
CA GLN A 36 -4.82 -7.16 1.69
C GLN A 36 -3.72 -7.32 0.63
N TRP A 37 -3.65 -6.40 -0.34
CA TRP A 37 -2.64 -6.43 -1.40
C TRP A 37 -1.22 -6.28 -0.84
N ALA A 38 -1.06 -5.48 0.22
CA ALA A 38 0.21 -5.37 0.93
C ALA A 38 0.54 -6.68 1.68
N GLU A 39 -0.44 -7.30 2.31
CA GLU A 39 -0.26 -8.59 2.98
C GLU A 39 0.17 -9.69 2.01
N ASP A 40 -0.52 -9.78 0.87
CA ASP A 40 -0.26 -10.74 -0.19
C ASP A 40 1.13 -10.54 -0.79
N ALA A 41 1.50 -9.29 -1.08
CA ALA A 41 2.82 -8.95 -1.57
C ALA A 41 3.93 -9.34 -0.57
N VAL A 42 3.77 -9.04 0.71
CA VAL A 42 4.74 -9.43 1.76
C VAL A 42 4.91 -10.95 1.81
N ARG A 43 3.84 -11.74 1.67
CA ARG A 43 3.92 -13.21 1.65
C ARG A 43 4.68 -13.76 0.43
N CYS A 44 4.62 -13.05 -0.69
CA CYS A 44 5.26 -13.45 -1.95
C CYS A 44 6.71 -12.95 -2.09
N ILE A 45 7.21 -12.14 -1.17
CA ILE A 45 8.55 -11.56 -1.23
C ILE A 45 9.51 -12.36 -0.33
N ASP A 46 10.63 -12.79 -0.90
CA ASP A 46 11.74 -13.39 -0.16
C ASP A 46 12.64 -12.29 0.41
N TYR A 47 12.25 -11.78 1.56
CA TYR A 47 12.95 -10.70 2.25
C TYR A 47 12.79 -10.81 3.76
N ASP A 48 13.86 -10.51 4.51
CA ASP A 48 13.78 -10.41 5.97
C ASP A 48 13.16 -9.06 6.38
N PHE A 49 11.83 -9.01 6.45
CA PHE A 49 11.10 -7.82 6.88
C PHE A 49 11.28 -7.49 8.37
N SER A 50 11.72 -8.45 9.20
CA SER A 50 11.88 -8.25 10.65
C SER A 50 12.93 -7.18 10.96
N LYS A 51 13.89 -6.97 10.05
CA LYS A 51 14.96 -5.97 10.19
C LYS A 51 14.47 -4.51 10.22
N PHE A 52 13.29 -4.22 9.68
CA PHE A 52 12.75 -2.85 9.64
C PHE A 52 12.31 -2.33 11.02
N LYS A 53 12.12 -3.22 12.00
CA LYS A 53 11.70 -2.86 13.38
C LYS A 53 10.51 -1.88 13.41
N VAL A 54 9.53 -2.08 12.52
CA VAL A 54 8.34 -1.24 12.44
C VAL A 54 7.50 -1.45 13.71
N GLY A 55 7.50 -0.45 14.58
CA GLY A 55 6.65 -0.43 15.77
C GLY A 55 5.21 -0.03 15.46
N LYS A 56 4.33 -0.18 16.46
CA LYS A 56 2.90 0.16 16.38
C LYS A 56 2.64 1.56 15.79
N ILE A 57 3.39 2.56 16.26
CA ILE A 57 3.26 3.96 15.79
C ILE A 57 3.64 4.09 14.30
N GLY A 58 4.72 3.43 13.86
CA GLY A 58 5.15 3.48 12.46
C GLY A 58 4.14 2.85 11.50
N ALA A 59 3.56 1.72 11.91
CA ALA A 59 2.47 1.07 11.19
C ALA A 59 1.24 1.99 11.08
N MET A 60 0.80 2.60 12.19
CA MET A 60 -0.33 3.55 12.19
C MET A 60 -0.08 4.76 11.30
N ILE A 61 1.06 5.44 11.43
CA ILE A 61 1.34 6.65 10.64
C ILE A 61 1.38 6.31 9.15
N THR A 62 1.97 5.17 8.78
CA THR A 62 2.04 4.74 7.38
C THR A 62 0.64 4.47 6.81
N ALA A 63 -0.22 3.81 7.58
CA ALA A 63 -1.58 3.53 7.19
C ALA A 63 -2.46 4.78 7.10
N ILE A 64 -2.39 5.67 8.09
CA ILE A 64 -3.10 6.96 8.09
C ILE A 64 -2.71 7.76 6.84
N ARG A 65 -1.42 7.83 6.54
CA ARG A 65 -0.92 8.51 5.33
C ARG A 65 -1.53 7.91 4.07
N ALA A 66 -1.51 6.59 3.92
CA ALA A 66 -2.08 5.92 2.76
C ALA A 66 -3.60 6.13 2.66
N LYS A 67 -4.34 5.99 3.76
CA LYS A 67 -5.79 6.22 3.80
C LYS A 67 -6.17 7.67 3.46
N ASN A 68 -5.38 8.64 3.91
CA ASN A 68 -5.60 10.04 3.54
C ASN A 68 -5.47 10.25 2.04
N PHE A 69 -4.47 9.64 1.38
CA PHE A 69 -4.39 9.69 -0.08
C PHE A 69 -5.58 9.00 -0.73
N ASP A 70 -6.02 7.85 -0.22
CA ASP A 70 -7.18 7.15 -0.77
C ASP A 70 -8.45 8.01 -0.69
N LEU A 71 -8.69 8.67 0.46
CA LEU A 71 -9.83 9.57 0.65
C LEU A 71 -9.77 10.80 -0.28
N LEU A 72 -8.59 11.45 -0.36
CA LEU A 72 -8.41 12.63 -1.19
C LEU A 72 -8.56 12.31 -2.68
N THR A 73 -7.96 11.22 -3.15
CA THR A 73 -8.09 10.78 -4.54
C THR A 73 -9.53 10.41 -4.85
N THR A 74 -10.19 9.64 -3.98
CA THR A 74 -11.61 9.24 -4.18
C THR A 74 -12.52 10.46 -4.28
N GLN A 75 -12.38 11.44 -3.38
CA GLN A 75 -13.18 12.65 -3.42
C GLN A 75 -12.90 13.45 -4.70
N TYR A 76 -11.64 13.61 -5.08
CA TYR A 76 -11.25 14.39 -6.24
C TYR A 76 -11.81 13.80 -7.55
N VAL A 77 -11.68 12.49 -7.75
CA VAL A 77 -12.16 11.83 -8.98
C VAL A 77 -13.69 11.75 -9.04
N ALA A 78 -14.37 11.77 -7.89
CA ALA A 78 -15.82 11.89 -7.84
C ALA A 78 -16.31 13.28 -8.28
N ASP A 79 -15.58 14.34 -7.89
CA ASP A 79 -15.91 15.71 -8.24
C ASP A 79 -15.45 16.08 -9.67
N HIS A 80 -14.46 15.38 -10.22
CA HIS A 80 -13.83 15.67 -11.52
C HIS A 80 -13.74 14.39 -12.36
N PRO A 81 -14.84 14.01 -13.04
CA PRO A 81 -14.93 12.73 -13.76
C PRO A 81 -14.04 12.64 -15.00
N ASP A 82 -13.42 13.73 -15.45
CA ASP A 82 -12.47 13.83 -16.56
C ASP A 82 -11.01 13.95 -16.10
N ALA A 83 -10.73 13.73 -14.81
CA ALA A 83 -9.39 13.79 -14.27
C ALA A 83 -8.49 12.66 -14.78
N THR A 84 -7.18 12.94 -14.83
CA THR A 84 -6.12 11.94 -15.00
C THR A 84 -5.31 11.84 -13.71
N VAL A 85 -5.13 10.62 -13.17
CA VAL A 85 -4.42 10.38 -11.91
C VAL A 85 -3.01 9.83 -12.17
N LEU A 86 -1.98 10.62 -11.85
CA LEU A 86 -0.59 10.19 -11.99
C LEU A 86 0.03 9.74 -10.65
N HIS A 87 0.51 8.51 -10.64
CA HIS A 87 1.14 7.87 -9.49
C HIS A 87 2.67 7.97 -9.49
N LEU A 88 3.19 9.10 -9.03
CA LEU A 88 4.64 9.35 -9.00
C LEU A 88 5.35 8.54 -7.91
N GLY A 89 6.43 7.86 -8.29
CA GLY A 89 7.25 7.08 -7.34
C GLY A 89 6.44 6.02 -6.60
N CYS A 90 5.41 5.45 -7.24
CA CYS A 90 4.38 4.66 -6.58
C CYS A 90 4.93 3.38 -5.92
N GLY A 91 6.06 2.85 -6.38
CA GLY A 91 6.67 1.66 -5.79
C GLY A 91 5.66 0.52 -5.66
N MET A 92 5.40 0.09 -4.42
CA MET A 92 4.43 -0.97 -4.09
C MET A 92 3.14 -0.40 -3.50
N ASP A 93 2.68 0.76 -3.97
CA ASP A 93 1.40 1.32 -3.57
C ASP A 93 0.25 0.57 -4.25
N SER A 94 -0.68 0.08 -3.43
CA SER A 94 -1.83 -0.73 -3.84
C SER A 94 -3.14 0.07 -3.97
N ARG A 95 -3.12 1.42 -3.97
CA ARG A 95 -4.38 2.20 -3.94
C ARG A 95 -5.28 2.01 -5.14
N ILE A 96 -4.71 1.72 -6.31
CA ILE A 96 -5.51 1.43 -7.51
C ILE A 96 -6.43 0.22 -7.31
N PHE A 97 -6.13 -0.65 -6.35
CA PHE A 97 -6.95 -1.80 -6.01
C PHE A 97 -7.86 -1.58 -4.79
N ARG A 98 -7.84 -0.38 -4.20
CA ARG A 98 -8.67 0.03 -3.06
C ARG A 98 -9.63 1.17 -3.43
N ILE A 99 -9.32 1.92 -4.48
CA ILE A 99 -10.14 2.98 -5.04
C ILE A 99 -10.81 2.44 -6.30
N ASP A 100 -12.11 2.69 -6.43
CA ASP A 100 -12.90 2.38 -7.62
C ASP A 100 -13.21 3.70 -8.35
N PRO A 101 -12.30 4.18 -9.23
CA PRO A 101 -12.52 5.42 -9.96
C PRO A 101 -13.63 5.23 -11.02
N PRO A 102 -14.37 6.30 -11.37
CA PRO A 102 -15.29 6.27 -12.51
C PRO A 102 -14.59 5.83 -13.79
N ALA A 103 -15.29 5.10 -14.67
CA ALA A 103 -14.72 4.59 -15.94
C ALA A 103 -14.21 5.68 -16.91
N SER A 104 -14.55 6.94 -16.66
CA SER A 104 -14.09 8.11 -17.43
C SER A 104 -12.78 8.72 -16.93
N VAL A 105 -12.27 8.25 -15.78
CA VAL A 105 -11.03 8.73 -15.16
C VAL A 105 -9.88 7.84 -15.63
N ASP A 106 -8.81 8.48 -16.11
CA ASP A 106 -7.59 7.84 -16.60
C ASP A 106 -6.50 7.70 -15.53
#